data_AF-A0A5N6ZI13-F1
#
_entry.id   AF-A0A5N6ZI13-F1
#
_cell.length_a   1.000
_cell.length_b   1.000
_cell.length_c   1.000
_cell.angle_alpha   90.00
_cell.angle_beta   90.00
_cell.angle_gamma   90.00
#
_symmetry.space_group_name_H-M   'P 1'
#
loop_
_entity.id
_entity.type
_entity.pdbx_description
1 polymer ?
#
loop_
_entity_poly.entity_id
_entity_poly.type
_entity_poly.pdbx_seq_one_letter_code
_entity_poly.pdbx_strand_id
1 'polypeptide(L)'
;MPLYHAKPPVEPQHVERKALYTDLQARVHYLQKFLEFSADDVAALNKGSKYIKALAPALIDRVYVKLLENDITARVFRTRSTASEDEVANYPTFDSPYIQRRRMFLRWYMTKLCTDPTKPEFYEYLNT
;
A
#
# COMPACT_ATOMS: atom_id res chain seq x y z
N MET A 1 -26.72 10.56 -27.35
CA MET A 1 -26.10 10.66 -26.02
C MET A 1 -27.07 10.07 -25.01
N PRO A 2 -26.70 9.07 -24.20
CA PRO A 2 -27.58 8.59 -23.14
C PRO A 2 -27.74 9.67 -22.08
N LEU A 3 -28.98 10.00 -21.74
CA LEU A 3 -29.31 10.87 -20.61
C LEU A 3 -28.75 10.24 -19.34
N TYR A 4 -27.84 10.93 -18.66
CA TYR A 4 -27.49 10.60 -17.28
C TYR A 4 -28.75 10.79 -16.43
N HIS A 5 -29.46 9.70 -16.15
CA HIS A 5 -30.50 9.70 -15.14
C HIS A 5 -29.80 9.87 -13.78
N ALA A 6 -29.84 11.09 -13.25
CA ALA A 6 -29.36 11.35 -11.90
C ALA A 6 -30.16 10.47 -10.93
N LYS A 7 -29.47 9.58 -10.20
CA LYS A 7 -30.06 8.90 -9.05
C LYS A 7 -30.64 9.98 -8.11
N PRO A 8 -31.78 9.72 -7.46
CA PRO A 8 -32.34 10.66 -6.48
C PRO A 8 -31.27 11.04 -5.44
N PRO A 9 -31.29 12.28 -4.92
CA PRO A 9 -30.26 12.77 -4.01
C PRO A 9 -30.20 11.85 -2.79
N VAL A 10 -29.07 11.17 -2.63
CA VAL A 10 -28.77 10.35 -1.46
C VAL A 10 -28.37 11.31 -0.35
N GLU A 11 -29.05 11.26 0.78
CA GLU A 11 -28.64 12.02 1.95
C GLU A 11 -27.20 11.64 2.34
N PRO A 12 -26.30 12.62 2.55
CA PRO A 12 -24.94 12.32 2.96
C PRO A 12 -24.92 11.51 4.24
N GLN A 13 -24.25 10.36 4.22
CA GLN A 13 -24.03 9.58 5.44
C GLN A 13 -23.12 10.37 6.39
N HIS A 14 -23.53 10.50 7.66
CA HIS A 14 -22.68 11.07 8.69
C HIS A 14 -21.46 10.16 8.94
N VAL A 15 -20.27 10.77 9.01
CA VAL A 15 -19.02 10.12 9.35
C VAL A 15 -18.31 10.95 10.42
N GLU A 16 -18.09 10.36 11.59
CA GLU A 16 -17.40 11.05 12.67
C GLU A 16 -15.90 11.15 12.37
N ARG A 17 -15.42 12.38 12.16
CA ARG A 17 -14.00 12.63 11.85
C ARG A 17 -13.06 11.99 12.86
N LYS A 18 -13.35 12.09 14.16
CA LYS A 18 -12.51 11.57 15.23
C LYS A 18 -12.34 10.05 15.11
N ALA A 19 -13.42 9.31 14.87
CA ALA A 19 -13.41 7.86 14.72
C ALA A 19 -12.47 7.39 13.61
N LEU A 20 -12.35 8.15 12.50
CA LEU A 20 -11.42 7.80 11.42
C LEU A 20 -9.94 7.79 11.85
N TYR A 21 -9.57 8.50 12.92
CA TYR A 21 -8.19 8.56 13.41
C TYR A 21 -7.97 7.73 14.68
N THR A 22 -9.03 7.43 15.44
CA THR A 22 -8.92 6.77 16.76
C THR A 22 -9.49 5.36 16.81
N ASP A 23 -10.27 4.95 15.82
CA ASP A 23 -10.93 3.64 15.77
C ASP A 23 -10.63 2.96 14.42
N LEU A 24 -9.81 1.91 14.49
CA LEU A 24 -9.43 1.13 13.31
C LEU A 24 -10.64 0.50 12.63
N GLN A 25 -11.58 -0.05 13.38
CA GLN A 25 -12.76 -0.72 12.83
C GLN A 25 -13.67 0.28 12.13
N ALA A 26 -13.92 1.44 12.75
CA ALA A 26 -14.70 2.51 12.13
C ALA A 26 -14.07 3.02 10.83
N ARG A 27 -12.75 3.21 10.80
CA ARG A 27 -12.02 3.61 9.59
C ARG A 27 -12.08 2.54 8.50
N VAL A 28 -11.85 1.27 8.83
CA VAL A 28 -11.91 0.16 7.86
C VAL A 28 -13.31 0.03 7.28
N HIS A 29 -14.34 0.07 8.12
CA HIS A 29 -15.74 0.02 7.67
C HIS A 29 -16.11 1.19 6.76
N TYR A 30 -15.67 2.40 7.10
CA TYR A 30 -15.84 3.57 6.24
C TYR A 30 -15.15 3.37 4.88
N LEU A 31 -13.88 2.94 4.87
CA LEU A 31 -13.12 2.73 3.64
C LEU A 31 -13.73 1.62 2.78
N GLN A 32 -14.20 0.52 3.38
CA GLN A 32 -14.85 -0.56 2.64
C GLN A 32 -16.10 -0.06 1.92
N LYS A 33 -16.94 0.74 2.58
CA LYS A 33 -18.11 1.34 1.95
C LYS A 33 -17.72 2.37 0.88
N PHE A 34 -16.78 3.25 1.20
CA PHE A 34 -16.38 4.35 0.33
C PHE A 34 -15.72 3.87 -0.97
N LEU A 35 -14.90 2.82 -0.88
CA LEU A 35 -14.24 2.19 -2.04
C LEU A 35 -15.10 1.14 -2.71
N GLU A 36 -16.33 0.90 -2.23
CA GLU A 36 -17.21 -0.19 -2.66
C GLU A 36 -16.52 -1.57 -2.57
N PHE A 37 -15.62 -1.73 -1.61
CA PHE A 37 -14.88 -2.98 -1.38
C PHE A 37 -15.83 -4.06 -0.88
N SER A 38 -16.04 -5.06 -1.72
CA SER A 38 -17.09 -6.06 -1.61
C SER A 38 -16.53 -7.47 -1.42
N ALA A 39 -17.44 -8.45 -1.29
CA ALA A 39 -17.06 -9.86 -1.26
C ALA A 39 -16.38 -10.32 -2.57
N ASP A 40 -16.70 -9.69 -3.71
CA ASP A 40 -16.09 -10.00 -4.99
C ASP A 40 -14.62 -9.56 -5.03
N ASP A 41 -14.29 -8.41 -4.43
CA ASP A 41 -12.93 -7.92 -4.29
C ASP A 41 -12.10 -8.84 -3.38
N VAL A 42 -12.68 -9.26 -2.26
CA VAL A 42 -12.08 -10.26 -1.36
C VAL A 42 -11.79 -11.56 -2.12
N ALA A 43 -12.75 -12.06 -2.90
CA ALA A 43 -12.59 -13.26 -3.69
C ALA A 43 -11.49 -13.12 -4.76
N ALA A 44 -11.44 -11.97 -5.44
CA ALA A 44 -10.41 -11.66 -6.43
C ALA A 44 -9.01 -11.61 -5.80
N LEU A 45 -8.86 -10.92 -4.67
CA LEU A 45 -7.60 -10.83 -3.92
C LEU A 45 -7.16 -12.20 -3.42
N ASN A 46 -8.05 -12.98 -2.83
CA ASN A 46 -7.74 -14.32 -2.33
C ASN A 46 -7.32 -15.26 -3.47
N LYS A 47 -8.00 -15.22 -4.62
CA LYS A 47 -7.64 -16.00 -5.81
C LYS A 47 -6.28 -15.59 -6.38
N GLY A 48 -5.97 -14.29 -6.39
CA GLY A 48 -4.71 -13.73 -6.90
C GLY A 48 -3.52 -13.93 -5.97
N SER A 49 -3.76 -14.04 -4.66
CA SER A 49 -2.75 -14.02 -3.60
C SER A 49 -1.59 -14.99 -3.83
N LYS A 50 -1.86 -16.22 -4.27
CA LYS A 50 -0.83 -17.24 -4.51
C LYS A 50 0.14 -16.85 -5.62
N TYR A 51 -0.35 -16.20 -6.67
CA TYR A 51 0.47 -15.78 -7.81
C TYR A 51 1.35 -14.59 -7.41
N ILE A 52 0.77 -13.62 -6.68
CA ILE A 52 1.52 -12.45 -6.19
C ILE A 52 2.60 -12.87 -5.18
N LYS A 53 2.29 -13.77 -4.24
CA LYS A 53 3.28 -14.31 -3.28
C LYS A 53 4.46 -14.96 -4.01
N ALA A 54 4.19 -15.78 -5.03
CA ALA A 54 5.25 -16.44 -5.80
C ALA A 54 6.16 -15.44 -6.54
N LEU A 55 5.58 -14.33 -7.03
CA LEU A 55 6.33 -13.29 -7.76
C LEU A 55 7.02 -12.26 -6.85
N ALA A 56 6.62 -12.16 -5.58
CA ALA A 56 7.08 -11.11 -4.67
C ALA A 56 8.61 -10.95 -4.61
N PRO A 57 9.44 -12.01 -4.50
CA PRO A 57 10.89 -11.83 -4.44
C PRO A 57 11.47 -11.12 -5.66
N ALA A 58 11.08 -11.55 -6.86
CA ALA A 58 11.57 -10.99 -8.12
C ALA A 58 10.97 -9.60 -8.40
N LEU A 59 9.70 -9.39 -8.07
CA LEU A 59 9.04 -8.09 -8.25
C LEU A 59 9.70 -7.02 -7.37
N ILE A 60 9.94 -7.31 -6.08
CA ILE A 60 10.58 -6.37 -5.16
C ILE A 60 12.00 -6.03 -5.62
N ASP A 61 12.75 -7.00 -6.15
CA ASP A 61 14.09 -6.75 -6.66
C ASP A 61 14.07 -5.78 -7.84
N ARG A 62 13.16 -5.98 -8.80
CA ARG A 62 12.99 -5.06 -9.94
C ARG A 62 12.59 -3.66 -9.50
N VAL A 63 11.71 -3.53 -8.50
CA VAL A 63 11.33 -2.22 -7.95
C VAL A 63 12.55 -1.51 -7.38
N TYR A 64 13.40 -2.20 -6.60
CA TYR A 64 14.59 -1.57 -6.02
C TYR A 64 15.66 -1.26 -7.05
N VAL A 65 15.84 -2.08 -8.08
CA VAL A 65 16.69 -1.72 -9.21
C VAL A 65 16.19 -0.40 -9.81
N LYS A 66 14.89 -0.28 -10.12
CA LYS A 66 14.34 0.96 -10.69
C LYS A 66 14.47 2.18 -9.78
N LEU A 67 14.26 2.02 -8.48
CA LEU A 67 14.40 3.13 -7.51
C LEU A 67 15.85 3.61 -7.38
N LEU A 68 16.83 2.75 -7.66
CA LEU A 68 18.25 3.11 -7.57
C LEU A 68 18.85 3.63 -8.88
N GLU A 69 18.11 3.54 -10.00
CA GLU A 69 18.58 4.03 -11.31
C GLU A 69 18.57 5.56 -11.44
N ASN A 70 17.68 6.25 -10.73
CA ASN A 70 17.58 7.71 -10.78
C ASN A 70 17.95 8.31 -9.42
N ASP A 71 18.71 9.41 -9.45
CA ASP A 71 19.18 10.11 -8.25
C ASP A 71 18.02 10.59 -7.38
N ILE A 72 16.96 11.16 -7.98
CA ILE A 72 15.76 11.65 -7.28
C ILE A 72 15.07 10.54 -6.47
N THR A 73 15.06 9.30 -6.96
CA THR A 73 14.50 8.16 -6.25
C THR A 73 15.48 7.49 -5.30
N ALA A 74 16.78 7.47 -5.63
CA ALA A 74 17.81 6.86 -4.78
C ALA A 74 18.12 7.72 -3.54
N ARG A 75 18.01 9.04 -3.67
CA ARG A 75 18.27 10.04 -2.63
C ARG A 75 17.40 9.86 -1.39
N VAL A 76 16.13 9.46 -1.57
CA VAL A 76 15.19 9.25 -0.45
C VAL A 76 15.72 8.27 0.59
N PHE A 77 16.60 7.34 0.19
CA PHE A 77 17.22 6.38 1.09
C PHE A 77 18.35 6.97 1.96
N ARG A 78 18.72 8.24 1.74
CA ARG A 78 19.68 9.01 2.54
C ARG A 78 19.01 10.15 3.28
N THR A 79 18.24 10.96 2.56
CA THR A 79 17.64 12.21 3.06
C THR A 79 16.25 12.01 3.66
N ARG A 80 15.64 10.83 3.47
CA ARG A 80 14.25 10.52 3.83
C ARG A 80 13.19 11.38 3.12
N SER A 81 13.60 12.18 2.14
CA SER A 81 12.73 13.07 1.37
C SER A 81 13.24 13.23 -0.05
N THR A 82 12.34 13.17 -1.03
CA THR A 82 12.68 13.47 -2.44
C THR A 82 12.79 14.97 -2.71
N ALA A 83 12.38 15.82 -1.76
CA ALA A 83 12.43 17.28 -1.88
C ALA A 83 13.67 17.91 -1.21
N SER A 84 14.53 17.09 -0.59
CA SER A 84 15.78 17.58 0.02
C SER A 84 16.84 17.76 -1.07
N GLU A 85 17.35 18.98 -1.19
CA GLU A 85 18.44 19.35 -2.09
C GLU A 85 19.83 19.18 -1.44
N ASP A 86 19.90 18.62 -0.23
CA ASP A 86 21.15 18.44 0.51
C ASP A 86 22.15 17.58 -0.28
N GLU A 87 23.44 17.86 -0.18
CA GLU A 87 24.44 17.08 -0.92
C GLU A 87 24.48 15.62 -0.45
N VAL A 88 24.32 14.68 -1.38
CA VAL A 88 24.40 13.23 -1.09
C VAL A 88 25.79 12.74 -1.47
N ALA A 89 26.65 12.54 -0.48
CA ALA A 89 28.03 12.11 -0.69
C ALA A 89 28.13 10.76 -1.43
N ASN A 90 27.24 9.80 -1.13
CA ASN A 90 27.23 8.48 -1.76
C ASN A 90 25.82 7.87 -1.84
N TYR A 91 25.40 7.48 -3.04
CA TYR A 91 24.13 6.78 -3.25
C TYR A 91 24.18 5.31 -2.81
N PRO A 92 23.04 4.73 -2.38
CA PRO A 92 22.95 3.29 -2.17
C PRO A 92 23.19 2.52 -3.47
N THR A 93 23.71 1.31 -3.30
CA THR A 93 23.67 0.26 -4.32
C THR A 93 22.64 -0.81 -3.94
N PHE A 94 22.31 -1.67 -4.90
CA PHE A 94 21.42 -2.81 -4.66
C PHE A 94 21.88 -3.72 -3.51
N ASP A 95 23.20 -3.82 -3.32
CA ASP A 95 23.85 -4.64 -2.31
C ASP A 95 24.13 -3.90 -0.99
N SER A 96 23.77 -2.62 -0.89
CA SER A 96 23.92 -1.88 0.36
C SER A 96 23.12 -2.55 1.49
N PRO A 97 23.70 -2.81 2.69
CA PRO A 97 23.05 -3.61 3.73
C PRO A 97 21.67 -3.10 4.16
N TYR A 98 21.47 -1.79 4.19
CA TYR A 98 20.15 -1.22 4.52
C TYR A 98 19.14 -1.35 3.37
N ILE A 99 19.58 -1.37 2.10
CA ILE A 99 18.70 -1.64 0.94
C ILE A 99 18.24 -3.09 0.97
N GLN A 100 19.16 -4.04 1.24
CA GLN A 100 18.80 -5.45 1.39
C GLN A 100 17.77 -5.67 2.50
N ARG A 101 17.95 -5.01 3.67
CA ARG A 101 16.98 -5.04 4.78
C ARG A 101 15.61 -4.50 4.37
N ARG A 102 15.55 -3.36 3.68
CA ARG A 102 14.27 -2.78 3.22
C ARG A 102 13.59 -3.65 2.15
N ARG A 103 14.36 -4.29 1.26
CA ARG A 103 13.84 -5.29 0.32
C ARG A 103 13.24 -6.49 1.04
N MET A 104 13.94 -7.02 2.04
CA MET A 104 13.44 -8.15 2.85
C MET A 104 12.15 -7.78 3.57
N PHE A 105 12.10 -6.59 4.20
CA PHE A 105 10.88 -6.07 4.81
C PHE A 105 9.74 -5.97 3.79
N LEU A 106 9.98 -5.39 2.61
CA LEU A 106 8.93 -5.22 1.60
C LEU A 106 8.43 -6.56 1.05
N ARG A 107 9.29 -7.59 0.95
CA ARG A 107 8.87 -8.96 0.60
C ARG A 107 7.95 -9.57 1.66
N TRP A 108 8.27 -9.38 2.94
CA TRP A 108 7.39 -9.83 4.03
C TRP A 108 6.07 -9.06 4.04
N TYR A 109 6.13 -7.75 3.82
CA TYR A 109 4.95 -6.90 3.72
C TYR A 109 4.02 -7.35 2.57
N MET A 110 4.57 -7.62 1.39
CA MET A 110 3.81 -8.21 0.26
C MET A 110 3.17 -9.55 0.60
N THR A 111 3.85 -10.38 1.40
CA THR A 111 3.30 -11.66 1.85
C THR A 111 2.10 -11.46 2.77
N LYS A 112 2.16 -10.43 3.64
CA LYS A 112 1.06 -10.02 4.52
C LYS A 112 -0.10 -9.39 3.77
N LEU A 113 0.17 -8.56 2.75
CA LEU A 113 -0.88 -8.05 1.85
C LEU A 113 -1.66 -9.15 1.11
N CYS A 114 -1.07 -10.35 1.01
CA CYS A 114 -1.70 -11.50 0.39
C CYS A 114 -2.31 -12.48 1.42
N THR A 115 -2.57 -12.05 2.65
CA THR A 115 -3.40 -12.80 3.63
C THR A 115 -4.88 -12.40 3.52
N ASP A 116 -5.74 -13.14 4.20
CA ASP A 116 -7.19 -12.98 4.11
C ASP A 116 -7.65 -11.59 4.63
N PRO A 117 -8.21 -10.72 3.77
CA PRO A 117 -8.63 -9.36 4.15
C PRO A 117 -9.96 -9.33 4.92
N THR A 118 -10.58 -10.48 5.22
CA THR A 118 -11.73 -10.56 6.12
C THR A 118 -11.34 -10.62 7.60
N LYS A 119 -10.05 -10.81 7.89
CA LYS A 119 -9.51 -11.01 9.22
C LYS A 119 -9.09 -9.67 9.85
N PRO A 120 -9.46 -9.37 11.11
CA PRO A 120 -9.03 -8.14 11.79
C PRO A 120 -7.51 -7.93 11.76
N GLU A 121 -6.75 -9.03 11.91
CA GLU A 121 -5.29 -9.05 11.95
C GLU A 121 -4.66 -8.53 10.65
N PHE A 122 -5.36 -8.63 9.51
CA PHE A 122 -4.93 -8.04 8.25
C PHE A 122 -4.85 -6.52 8.38
N TYR A 123 -5.90 -5.88 8.91
CA TYR A 123 -5.96 -4.43 9.03
C TYR A 123 -5.11 -3.91 10.20
N GLU A 124 -5.00 -4.66 11.28
CA GLU A 124 -4.09 -4.34 12.39
C GLU A 124 -2.65 -4.27 11.91
N TYR A 125 -2.23 -5.21 11.05
CA TYR A 125 -0.90 -5.20 10.46
C TYR A 125 -0.68 -4.00 9.53
N LEU A 126 -1.69 -3.53 8.80
CA LEU A 126 -1.59 -2.36 7.93
C LEU A 126 -1.64 -1.03 8.68
N ASN A 127 -2.07 -1.04 9.93
CA ASN A 127 -2.18 0.14 10.79
C ASN A 127 -0.85 0.52 11.49
N THR A 128 0.24 -0.20 11.22
CA THR A 128 1.56 0.03 11.82
C THR A 128 2.25 1.29 11.31
#